data_AF-A0A969RKY5-F1
#
_entry.id   AF-A0A969RKY5-F1
#
_cell.length_a   1.000
_cell.length_b   1.000
_cell.length_c   1.000
_cell.angle_alpha   90.00
_cell.angle_beta   90.00
_cell.angle_gamma   90.00
#
_symmetry.space_group_name_H-M   'P 1'
#
loop_
_entity.id
_entity.type
_entity.pdbx_description
1 polymer ?
#
loop_
_entity_poly.entity_id
_entity_poly.type
_entity_poly.pdbx_seq_one_letter_code
_entity_poly.pdbx_strand_id
1 'polypeptide(L)'
;MKESDSIPSIAQASISNPQSPISGLKLAAPTQLMWALIGLLLTIGGTLLEAFVTTFPWQWGQYGVQVYSLGVTCQIGAVLLIGCLGGRNAAAISQVAYLLLGLTWFNVFTQGGGLDYTLRPSFGYLLGFIPGAWICGWLAFRLPVRLECLALSSLSGLFTIHFIGIGYFLLARAFGWANLAQFPLLPTLLTYSIQPLPGQLAVLCAVTVIAFVLRHLMFY
;
A
#
# COMPACT_ATOMS: atom_id res chain seq x y z
N MET A 1 -48.42 27.89 40.72
CA MET A 1 -47.06 27.89 41.30
C MET A 1 -46.68 26.43 41.54
N LYS A 2 -45.59 25.97 40.89
CA LYS A 2 -44.97 24.61 40.85
C LYS A 2 -45.75 23.51 40.09
N GLU A 3 -45.24 22.99 38.96
CA GLU A 3 -44.22 21.90 38.78
C GLU A 3 -44.69 20.55 39.34
N SER A 4 -44.57 19.38 38.71
CA SER A 4 -43.88 18.94 37.50
C SER A 4 -44.46 17.60 37.00
N ASP A 5 -44.16 17.28 35.74
CA ASP A 5 -44.13 16.00 35.03
C ASP A 5 -44.60 14.69 35.69
N SER A 6 -45.53 14.00 35.02
CA SER A 6 -45.58 12.53 34.99
C SER A 6 -46.40 12.02 33.78
N ILE A 7 -45.72 11.70 32.67
CA ILE A 7 -46.31 10.88 31.58
C ILE A 7 -45.84 9.43 31.78
N PRO A 8 -46.75 8.45 31.97
CA PRO A 8 -46.39 7.05 31.95
C PRO A 8 -46.57 6.43 30.55
N SER A 9 -45.55 5.70 30.11
CA SER A 9 -45.59 4.40 29.42
C SER A 9 -46.73 4.13 28.41
N ILE A 10 -46.46 4.29 27.10
CA ILE A 10 -46.87 3.32 26.06
C ILE A 10 -45.81 3.31 24.94
N ALA A 11 -45.22 2.13 24.71
CA ALA A 11 -44.66 1.61 23.44
C ALA A 11 -43.31 0.92 23.64
N GLN A 12 -43.37 -0.23 24.32
CA GLN A 12 -42.51 -1.36 23.95
C GLN A 12 -42.85 -1.76 22.51
N ALA A 13 -41.95 -1.48 21.58
CA ALA A 13 -41.95 -2.12 20.26
C ALA A 13 -40.49 -2.42 19.88
N SER A 14 -40.12 -3.66 20.18
CA SER A 14 -39.10 -4.47 19.50
C SER A 14 -38.04 -3.74 18.66
N ILE A 15 -36.83 -3.62 19.20
CA ILE A 15 -35.65 -3.89 18.39
C ILE A 15 -34.80 -4.89 19.16
N SER A 16 -35.05 -6.14 18.82
CA SER A 16 -34.18 -7.28 19.05
C SER A 16 -32.74 -6.93 18.69
N ASN A 17 -31.85 -7.16 19.64
CA ASN A 17 -30.43 -7.36 19.40
C ASN A 17 -30.21 -8.33 18.23
N PRO A 18 -29.18 -8.11 17.40
CA PRO A 18 -28.15 -9.13 17.48
C PRO A 18 -26.78 -8.51 17.68
N GLN A 19 -26.06 -9.15 18.61
CA GLN A 19 -24.63 -9.10 18.80
C GLN A 19 -23.93 -8.84 17.47
N SER A 20 -23.04 -7.85 17.40
CA SER A 20 -22.09 -7.73 16.29
C SER A 20 -21.21 -9.00 16.26
N PRO A 21 -21.36 -9.94 15.32
CA PRO A 21 -20.53 -11.12 15.27
C PRO A 21 -19.40 -10.87 14.27
N ILE A 22 -18.61 -9.81 14.47
CA ILE A 22 -17.32 -9.69 13.79
C ILE A 22 -16.27 -9.22 14.80
N SER A 23 -16.31 -9.84 15.99
CA SER A 23 -15.12 -10.07 16.79
C SER A 23 -14.18 -10.98 15.99
N GLY A 24 -13.18 -10.38 15.35
CA GLY A 24 -11.96 -11.05 14.91
C GLY A 24 -12.15 -12.42 14.27
N LEU A 25 -12.65 -12.47 13.03
CA LEU A 25 -12.29 -13.57 12.15
C LEU A 25 -10.77 -13.46 11.94
N LYS A 26 -9.99 -14.05 12.86
CA LYS A 26 -8.62 -14.47 12.57
C LYS A 26 -8.78 -15.29 11.30
N LEU A 27 -8.49 -14.71 10.13
CA LEU A 27 -8.38 -15.49 8.90
C LEU A 27 -7.54 -16.70 9.31
N ALA A 28 -8.06 -17.90 9.06
CA ALA A 28 -7.34 -19.12 9.40
C ALA A 28 -5.89 -18.96 8.94
N ALA A 29 -4.91 -19.32 9.76
CA ALA A 29 -3.49 -19.14 9.40
C ALA A 29 -3.15 -19.56 7.94
N PRO A 30 -3.78 -20.60 7.36
CA PRO A 30 -3.61 -20.95 5.93
C PRO A 30 -4.03 -19.85 4.94
N THR A 31 -5.15 -19.16 5.15
CA THR A 31 -5.62 -18.12 4.22
C THR A 31 -4.76 -16.85 4.31
N GLN A 32 -4.25 -16.53 5.50
CA GLN A 32 -3.28 -15.43 5.65
C GLN A 32 -1.98 -15.73 4.90
N LEU A 33 -1.51 -16.99 4.98
CA LEU A 33 -0.31 -17.41 4.27
C LEU A 33 -0.50 -17.34 2.74
N MET A 34 -1.65 -17.79 2.24
CA MET A 34 -1.97 -17.71 0.81
C MET A 34 -1.93 -16.26 0.31
N TRP A 35 -2.57 -15.33 1.02
CA TRP A 35 -2.51 -13.92 0.69
C TRP A 35 -1.10 -13.34 0.81
N ALA A 36 -0.34 -13.74 1.82
CA ALA A 36 1.04 -13.29 1.97
C ALA A 36 1.93 -13.76 0.82
N LEU A 37 1.74 -15.00 0.34
CA LEU A 37 2.45 -15.55 -0.82
C LEU A 37 2.04 -14.84 -2.12
N ILE A 38 0.74 -14.60 -2.33
CA ILE A 38 0.25 -13.81 -3.47
C ILE A 38 0.88 -12.42 -3.44
N GLY A 39 0.88 -11.77 -2.28
CA GLY A 39 1.52 -10.46 -2.10
C GLY A 39 3.00 -10.49 -2.43
N LEU A 40 3.73 -11.50 -1.94
CA LEU A 40 5.16 -11.65 -2.19
C LEU A 40 5.42 -11.79 -3.69
N LEU A 41 4.69 -12.69 -4.37
CA LEU A 41 4.82 -12.88 -5.81
C LEU A 41 4.45 -11.63 -6.60
N LEU A 42 3.41 -10.89 -6.18
CA LEU A 42 3.03 -9.62 -6.80
C LEU A 42 4.12 -8.56 -6.60
N THR A 43 4.71 -8.43 -5.42
CA THR A 43 5.79 -7.47 -5.17
C THR A 43 7.04 -7.82 -5.97
N ILE A 44 7.38 -9.10 -6.10
CA ILE A 44 8.49 -9.58 -6.94
C ILE A 44 8.20 -9.33 -8.42
N GLY A 45 7.03 -9.72 -8.93
CA GLY A 45 6.65 -9.45 -10.32
C GLY A 45 6.60 -7.95 -10.62
N GLY A 46 6.12 -7.16 -9.66
CA GLY A 46 6.04 -5.71 -9.76
C GLY A 46 7.41 -5.01 -9.78
N THR A 47 8.48 -5.62 -9.28
CA THR A 47 9.84 -5.03 -9.41
C THR A 47 10.39 -5.14 -10.81
N LEU A 48 9.94 -6.15 -11.58
CA LEU A 48 10.38 -6.42 -12.94
C LEU A 48 9.53 -5.71 -14.00
N LEU A 49 8.34 -5.23 -13.62
CA LEU A 49 7.41 -4.58 -14.52
C LEU A 49 7.44 -3.07 -14.34
N GLU A 50 7.80 -2.36 -15.41
CA GLU A 50 7.68 -0.91 -15.50
C GLU A 50 6.23 -0.51 -15.81
N ALA A 51 5.79 0.60 -15.24
CA ALA A 51 4.45 1.12 -15.44
C ALA A 51 4.40 2.01 -16.69
N PHE A 52 3.43 1.73 -17.56
CA PHE A 52 3.22 2.45 -18.81
C PHE A 52 1.82 3.04 -18.88
N VAL A 53 1.69 4.18 -19.55
CA VAL A 53 0.42 4.81 -19.88
C VAL A 53 0.29 4.95 -21.38
N THR A 54 -0.91 4.72 -21.91
CA THR A 54 -1.20 4.97 -23.32
C THR A 54 -1.69 6.41 -23.51
N THR A 55 -1.58 6.93 -24.73
CA THR A 55 -2.31 8.14 -25.12
C THR A 55 -3.80 8.02 -24.81
N PHE A 56 -4.49 9.14 -24.64
CA PHE A 56 -5.92 9.12 -24.38
C PHE A 56 -6.69 8.54 -25.57
N PRO A 57 -7.78 7.79 -25.35
CA PRO A 57 -8.55 7.15 -26.44
C PRO A 57 -9.01 8.11 -27.53
N TRP A 58 -9.27 9.37 -27.18
CA TRP A 58 -9.64 10.43 -28.12
C TRP A 58 -8.52 10.86 -29.08
N GLN A 59 -7.27 10.56 -28.77
CA GLN A 59 -6.10 10.89 -29.61
C GLN A 59 -5.66 9.73 -30.50
N TRP A 60 -6.20 8.52 -30.27
CA TRP A 60 -5.82 7.31 -31.02
C TRP A 60 -6.16 7.39 -32.50
N GLY A 61 -7.26 8.06 -32.85
CA GLY A 61 -7.66 8.23 -34.25
C GLY A 61 -6.69 9.06 -35.10
N GLN A 62 -5.84 9.89 -34.46
CA GLN A 62 -4.91 10.79 -35.15
C GLN A 62 -3.45 10.34 -35.03
N TYR A 63 -3.05 9.80 -33.88
CA TYR A 63 -1.64 9.50 -33.55
C TYR A 63 -1.38 8.02 -33.23
N GLY A 64 -2.41 7.17 -33.33
CA GLY A 64 -2.35 5.77 -32.90
C GLY A 64 -2.23 5.61 -31.38
N VAL A 65 -2.03 4.37 -30.95
CA VAL A 65 -1.78 4.04 -29.55
C VAL A 65 -0.28 4.20 -29.30
N GLN A 66 0.12 5.31 -28.66
CA GLN A 66 1.49 5.52 -28.22
C GLN A 66 1.60 5.17 -26.74
N VAL A 67 2.68 4.50 -26.35
CA VAL A 67 2.92 4.03 -24.98
C VAL A 67 4.06 4.83 -24.39
N TYR A 68 3.82 5.48 -23.25
CA TYR A 68 4.81 6.26 -22.51
C TYR A 68 5.13 5.59 -21.18
N SER A 69 6.41 5.49 -20.84
CA SER A 69 6.84 5.06 -19.51
C SER A 69 6.53 6.14 -18.48
N LEU A 70 6.07 5.71 -17.30
CA LEU A 70 5.87 6.56 -16.13
C LEU A 70 7.14 6.71 -15.27
N GLY A 71 8.23 6.04 -15.62
CA GLY A 71 9.50 6.06 -14.88
C GLY A 71 9.41 5.42 -13.50
N VAL A 72 8.42 4.54 -13.28
CA VAL A 72 8.19 3.83 -12.01
C VAL A 72 7.84 2.38 -12.27
N THR A 73 8.14 1.50 -11.32
CA THR A 73 7.76 0.09 -11.38
C THR A 73 6.39 -0.14 -10.75
N CYS A 74 5.75 -1.25 -11.11
CA CYS A 74 4.50 -1.71 -10.52
C CYS A 74 4.65 -2.22 -9.07
N GLN A 75 5.88 -2.23 -8.54
CA GLN A 75 6.23 -2.74 -7.22
C GLN A 75 5.37 -2.14 -6.11
N ILE A 76 5.34 -0.80 -5.99
CA ILE A 76 4.52 -0.12 -4.97
C ILE A 76 3.04 -0.42 -5.18
N GLY A 77 2.60 -0.51 -6.44
CA GLY A 77 1.24 -0.89 -6.78
C GLY A 77 0.86 -2.26 -6.23
N ALA A 78 1.75 -3.26 -6.37
CA ALA A 78 1.57 -4.59 -5.79
C ALA A 78 1.46 -4.56 -4.26
N VAL A 79 2.27 -3.75 -3.58
CA VAL A 79 2.24 -3.57 -2.12
C VAL A 79 0.89 -3.02 -1.65
N LEU A 80 0.40 -1.99 -2.33
CA LEU A 80 -0.90 -1.37 -2.01
C LEU A 80 -2.06 -2.31 -2.36
N LEU A 81 -1.96 -3.03 -3.48
CA LEU A 81 -2.98 -3.99 -3.92
C LEU A 81 -3.12 -5.13 -2.91
N ILE A 82 -2.02 -5.72 -2.43
CA ILE A 82 -2.12 -6.77 -1.40
C ILE A 82 -2.65 -6.21 -0.07
N GLY A 83 -2.33 -4.97 0.28
CA GLY A 83 -2.97 -4.27 1.40
C GLY A 83 -4.49 -4.29 1.26
N CYS A 84 -4.99 -3.81 0.12
CA CYS A 84 -6.41 -3.76 -0.19
C CYS A 84 -7.07 -5.15 -0.23
N LEU A 85 -6.40 -6.22 -0.70
CA LEU A 85 -7.03 -7.53 -0.87
C LEU A 85 -6.83 -8.50 0.30
N GLY A 86 -5.60 -8.59 0.82
CA GLY A 86 -5.21 -9.54 1.87
C GLY A 86 -5.29 -8.98 3.29
N GLY A 87 -5.46 -7.67 3.43
CA GLY A 87 -5.57 -6.99 4.72
C GLY A 87 -4.24 -6.84 5.46
N ARG A 88 -4.28 -6.16 6.60
CA ARG A 88 -3.07 -5.67 7.30
C ARG A 88 -2.02 -6.74 7.62
N ASN A 89 -2.44 -7.93 8.05
CA ASN A 89 -1.51 -8.96 8.52
C ASN A 89 -0.82 -9.65 7.34
N ALA A 90 -1.59 -10.14 6.36
CA ALA A 90 -1.03 -10.83 5.20
C ALA A 90 -0.15 -9.88 4.36
N ALA A 91 -0.58 -8.63 4.20
CA ALA A 91 0.21 -7.60 3.51
C ALA A 91 1.54 -7.33 4.23
N ALA A 92 1.54 -7.16 5.56
CA ALA A 92 2.78 -6.96 6.32
C ALA A 92 3.71 -8.18 6.25
N ILE A 93 3.17 -9.40 6.42
CA ILE A 93 3.95 -10.65 6.33
C ILE A 93 4.59 -10.78 4.93
N SER A 94 3.82 -10.47 3.88
CA SER A 94 4.32 -10.44 2.50
C SER A 94 5.52 -9.49 2.35
N GLN A 95 5.43 -8.27 2.88
CA GLN A 95 6.51 -7.29 2.75
C GLN A 95 7.73 -7.63 3.60
N VAL A 96 7.52 -8.25 4.78
CA VAL A 96 8.63 -8.81 5.58
C VAL A 96 9.33 -9.92 4.80
N ALA A 97 8.58 -10.86 4.21
CA ALA A 97 9.15 -11.93 3.40
C ALA A 97 9.91 -11.38 2.19
N TYR A 98 9.36 -10.37 1.51
CA TYR A 98 10.00 -9.70 0.38
C TYR A 98 11.34 -9.05 0.78
N LEU A 99 11.35 -8.33 1.90
CA LEU A 99 12.55 -7.68 2.43
C LEU A 99 13.62 -8.72 2.81
N LEU A 100 13.25 -9.77 3.54
CA LEU A 100 14.17 -10.84 3.94
C LEU A 100 14.76 -11.57 2.72
N LEU A 101 13.92 -11.85 1.72
CA LEU A 101 14.35 -12.54 0.50
C LEU A 101 15.38 -11.73 -0.28
N GLY A 102 15.15 -10.42 -0.42
CA GLY A 102 16.09 -9.55 -1.12
C GLY A 102 17.37 -9.24 -0.34
N LEU A 103 17.37 -9.38 0.98
CA LEU A 103 18.58 -9.22 1.81
C LEU A 103 19.45 -10.49 1.88
N THR A 104 18.86 -11.69 1.70
CA THR A 104 19.57 -12.96 1.96
C THR A 104 20.28 -13.55 0.75
N TRP A 105 19.69 -13.54 -0.45
CA TRP A 105 20.34 -14.18 -1.61
C TRP A 105 19.80 -13.82 -2.99
N PHE A 106 18.51 -13.51 -3.12
CA PHE A 106 17.95 -13.19 -4.43
C PHE A 106 18.10 -11.68 -4.69
N ASN A 107 18.73 -11.27 -5.80
CA ASN A 107 18.80 -9.88 -6.24
C ASN A 107 17.43 -9.37 -6.73
N VAL A 108 16.42 -9.36 -5.85
CA VAL A 108 15.03 -9.01 -6.20
C VAL A 108 14.75 -7.50 -6.12
N PHE A 109 15.70 -6.71 -5.62
CA PHE A 109 15.57 -5.27 -5.58
C PHE A 109 16.05 -4.66 -6.90
N THR A 110 15.47 -3.51 -7.26
CA THR A 110 15.74 -2.81 -8.53
C THR A 110 17.21 -2.39 -8.72
N GLN A 111 18.00 -2.32 -7.64
CA GLN A 111 19.43 -2.00 -7.69
C GLN A 111 20.32 -3.14 -7.14
N GLY A 112 19.82 -4.39 -7.15
CA GLY A 112 20.54 -5.58 -6.66
C GLY A 112 19.88 -6.24 -5.45
N GLY A 113 20.68 -6.70 -4.49
CA GLY A 113 20.24 -7.37 -3.28
C GLY A 113 21.37 -7.48 -2.27
N GLY A 114 21.15 -8.22 -1.19
CA GLY A 114 22.14 -8.45 -0.15
C GLY A 114 22.17 -7.37 0.94
N LEU A 115 22.98 -7.62 1.97
CA LEU A 115 23.09 -6.74 3.13
C LEU A 115 23.64 -5.36 2.78
N ASP A 116 24.46 -5.24 1.75
CA ASP A 116 24.98 -3.95 1.26
C ASP A 116 23.87 -3.04 0.73
N TYR A 117 22.70 -3.60 0.36
CA TYR A 117 21.56 -2.79 -0.04
C TYR A 117 21.04 -1.91 1.10
N THR A 118 21.26 -2.32 2.37
CA THR A 118 20.93 -1.48 3.53
C THR A 118 21.68 -0.14 3.51
N LEU A 119 22.79 -0.06 2.79
CA LEU A 119 23.59 1.15 2.68
C LEU A 119 23.06 2.16 1.67
N ARG A 120 21.95 1.86 0.97
CA ARG A 120 21.38 2.71 -0.08
C ARG A 120 20.24 3.60 0.45
N PRO A 121 20.06 4.84 -0.04
CA PRO A 121 18.91 5.68 0.32
C PRO A 121 17.55 5.01 0.01
N SER A 122 17.50 4.23 -1.08
CA SER A 122 16.29 3.53 -1.53
C SER A 122 15.80 2.45 -0.56
N PHE A 123 16.68 1.91 0.28
CA PHE A 123 16.32 0.87 1.26
C PHE A 123 15.26 1.34 2.26
N GLY A 124 15.30 2.62 2.64
CA GLY A 124 14.29 3.20 3.53
C GLY A 124 12.86 3.06 3.02
N TYR A 125 12.66 3.16 1.70
CA TYR A 125 11.34 3.01 1.10
C TYR A 125 10.88 1.55 1.14
N LEU A 126 11.81 0.61 1.03
CA LEU A 126 11.55 -0.82 1.18
C LEU A 126 11.19 -1.18 2.63
N LEU A 127 11.88 -0.59 3.61
CA LEU A 127 11.46 -0.66 5.01
C LEU A 127 10.05 -0.09 5.19
N GLY A 128 9.73 0.99 4.48
CA GLY A 128 8.41 1.63 4.46
C GLY A 128 7.29 0.75 3.92
N PHE A 129 7.59 -0.27 3.10
CA PHE A 129 6.56 -1.18 2.57
C PHE A 129 5.84 -1.93 3.68
N ILE A 130 6.54 -2.33 4.74
CA ILE A 130 5.93 -3.09 5.85
C ILE A 130 4.82 -2.28 6.55
N PRO A 131 5.10 -1.11 7.15
CA PRO A 131 4.07 -0.29 7.78
C PRO A 131 3.09 0.30 6.76
N GLY A 132 3.54 0.63 5.54
CA GLY A 132 2.66 1.16 4.49
C GLY A 132 1.60 0.16 4.04
N ALA A 133 1.98 -1.09 3.80
CA ALA A 133 1.06 -2.18 3.45
C ALA A 133 0.12 -2.50 4.62
N TRP A 134 0.64 -2.47 5.85
CA TRP A 134 -0.16 -2.69 7.05
C TRP A 134 -1.23 -1.61 7.25
N ILE A 135 -0.87 -0.32 7.13
CA ILE A 135 -1.80 0.81 7.26
C ILE A 135 -2.83 0.79 6.14
N CYS A 136 -2.39 0.58 4.89
CA CYS A 136 -3.27 0.43 3.74
C CYS A 136 -4.29 -0.69 4.00
N GLY A 137 -3.84 -1.91 4.31
CA GLY A 137 -4.74 -3.03 4.53
C GLY A 137 -5.61 -2.89 5.78
N TRP A 138 -5.15 -2.20 6.81
CA TRP A 138 -5.98 -1.91 7.98
C TRP A 138 -7.13 -0.98 7.62
N LEU A 139 -6.83 0.12 6.91
CA LEU A 139 -7.83 1.10 6.51
C LEU A 139 -8.80 0.52 5.46
N ALA A 140 -8.29 -0.27 4.51
CA ALA A 140 -9.11 -0.90 3.48
C ALA A 140 -10.15 -1.86 4.08
N PHE A 141 -9.84 -2.57 5.16
CA PHE A 141 -10.78 -3.50 5.83
C PHE A 141 -11.63 -2.84 6.93
N ARG A 142 -11.32 -1.60 7.32
CA ARG A 142 -12.10 -0.79 8.26
C ARG A 142 -13.19 0.02 7.57
N LEU A 143 -12.93 0.47 6.34
CA LEU A 143 -13.83 1.33 5.56
C LEU A 143 -14.75 0.51 4.64
N PRO A 144 -15.91 1.05 4.24
CA PRO A 144 -16.75 0.41 3.24
C PRO A 144 -16.02 0.27 1.90
N VAL A 145 -16.40 -0.74 1.11
CA VAL A 145 -15.81 -1.01 -0.21
C VAL A 145 -16.32 0.03 -1.22
N ARG A 146 -15.71 1.21 -1.20
CA ARG A 146 -15.92 2.31 -2.15
C ARG A 146 -14.61 2.72 -2.78
N LEU A 147 -14.65 3.24 -4.00
CA LEU A 147 -13.45 3.68 -4.71
C LEU A 147 -12.68 4.74 -3.91
N GLU A 148 -13.36 5.70 -3.31
CA GLU A 148 -12.73 6.77 -2.53
C GLU A 148 -12.07 6.22 -1.27
N CYS A 149 -12.72 5.26 -0.60
CA CYS A 149 -12.16 4.64 0.60
C CYS A 149 -10.92 3.79 0.30
N LEU A 150 -10.92 3.07 -0.83
CA LEU A 150 -9.76 2.31 -1.30
C LEU A 150 -8.62 3.22 -1.78
N ALA A 151 -8.96 4.34 -2.43
CA ALA A 151 -7.99 5.37 -2.81
C ALA A 151 -7.35 5.98 -1.56
N LEU A 152 -8.13 6.36 -0.56
CA LEU A 152 -7.65 6.92 0.71
C LEU A 152 -6.78 5.92 1.49
N SER A 153 -7.16 4.64 1.50
CA SER A 153 -6.35 3.57 2.06
C SER A 153 -4.99 3.43 1.35
N SER A 154 -5.01 3.37 0.02
CA SER A 154 -3.81 3.26 -0.80
C SER A 154 -2.91 4.49 -0.66
N LEU A 155 -3.51 5.68 -0.60
CA LEU A 155 -2.80 6.95 -0.42
C LEU A 155 -2.14 7.04 0.96
N SER A 156 -2.82 6.56 2.01
CA SER A 156 -2.26 6.48 3.36
C SER A 156 -1.07 5.52 3.41
N GLY A 157 -1.16 4.38 2.70
CA GLY A 157 -0.06 3.44 2.55
C GLY A 157 1.14 4.06 1.82
N LEU A 158 0.89 4.71 0.67
CA LEU A 158 1.92 5.40 -0.10
C LEU A 158 2.61 6.50 0.70
N PHE A 159 1.82 7.32 1.41
CA PHE A 159 2.35 8.36 2.29
C PHE A 159 3.26 7.76 3.37
N THR A 160 2.85 6.65 4.00
CA THR A 160 3.65 5.96 5.01
C THR A 160 4.98 5.45 4.44
N ILE A 161 4.96 4.89 3.23
CA ILE A 161 6.18 4.40 2.55
C ILE A 161 7.17 5.56 2.36
N HIS A 162 6.71 6.69 1.84
CA HIS A 162 7.55 7.87 1.67
C HIS A 162 8.03 8.46 3.00
N PHE A 163 7.16 8.53 4.00
CA PHE A 163 7.52 9.03 5.32
C PHE A 163 8.64 8.21 5.97
N ILE A 164 8.53 6.88 5.93
CA ILE A 164 9.57 5.98 6.45
C ILE A 164 10.85 6.09 5.60
N GLY A 165 10.74 6.15 4.27
CA GLY A 165 11.90 6.25 3.38
C GLY A 165 12.71 7.53 3.56
N ILE A 166 12.02 8.67 3.65
CA ILE A 166 12.62 9.96 3.95
C ILE A 166 13.23 9.94 5.35
N GLY A 167 12.49 9.44 6.34
CA GLY A 167 12.97 9.33 7.73
C GLY A 167 14.24 8.49 7.84
N TYR A 168 14.30 7.35 7.16
CA TYR A 168 15.48 6.49 7.09
C TYR A 168 16.69 7.26 6.55
N PHE A 169 16.53 7.93 5.40
CA PHE A 169 17.62 8.68 4.79
C PHE A 169 18.12 9.82 5.68
N LEU A 170 17.21 10.58 6.32
CA LEU A 170 17.56 11.67 7.22
C LEU A 170 18.28 11.19 8.48
N LEU A 171 17.78 10.12 9.11
CA LEU A 171 18.41 9.56 10.31
C LEU A 171 19.77 8.95 9.98
N ALA A 172 19.87 8.16 8.91
CA ALA A 172 21.13 7.55 8.51
C ALA A 172 22.19 8.61 8.18
N ARG A 173 21.79 9.72 7.54
CA ARG A 173 22.65 10.89 7.34
C ARG A 173 23.10 11.52 8.67
N ALA A 174 22.16 11.75 9.60
CA ALA A 174 22.45 12.40 10.87
C ALA A 174 23.40 11.58 11.75
N PHE A 175 23.29 10.25 11.73
CA PHE A 175 24.14 9.34 12.49
C PHE A 175 25.41 8.90 11.75
N GLY A 176 25.64 9.37 10.51
CA GLY A 176 26.78 8.93 9.69
C GLY A 176 26.72 7.46 9.27
N TRP A 177 25.54 6.83 9.37
CA TRP A 177 25.33 5.44 8.99
C TRP A 177 25.47 5.28 7.47
N ALA A 178 26.10 4.18 7.04
CA ALA A 178 26.23 3.80 5.63
C ALA A 178 26.89 4.83 4.70
N ASN A 179 27.66 5.78 5.23
CA ASN A 179 28.25 6.88 4.46
C ASN A 179 27.19 7.69 3.66
N LEU A 180 25.91 7.65 4.08
CA LEU A 180 24.83 8.33 3.37
C LEU A 180 24.94 9.87 3.43
N ALA A 181 25.79 10.39 4.30
CA ALA A 181 26.16 11.81 4.36
C ALA A 181 26.83 12.32 3.08
N GLN A 182 27.46 11.44 2.30
CA GLN A 182 28.10 11.80 1.03
C GLN A 182 27.09 12.16 -0.06
N PHE A 183 25.87 11.60 -0.01
CA PHE A 183 24.83 11.92 -0.98
C PHE A 183 24.23 13.32 -0.70
N PRO A 184 24.10 14.19 -1.71
CA PRO A 184 23.49 15.50 -1.51
C PRO A 184 22.00 15.37 -1.17
N LEU A 185 21.55 16.15 -0.17
CA LEU A 185 20.26 15.96 0.50
C LEU A 185 19.07 16.19 -0.45
N LEU A 186 19.04 17.36 -1.09
CA LEU A 186 17.97 17.77 -2.01
C LEU A 186 17.83 16.85 -3.24
N PRO A 187 18.88 16.57 -4.03
CA PRO A 187 18.74 15.72 -5.22
C PRO A 187 18.35 14.28 -4.87
N THR A 188 18.83 13.73 -3.74
CA THR A 188 18.43 12.38 -3.30
C THR A 188 16.92 12.32 -3.01
N LEU A 189 16.37 13.31 -2.32
CA LEU A 189 14.93 13.39 -2.06
C LEU A 189 14.12 13.62 -3.35
N LEU A 190 14.63 14.41 -4.28
CA LEU A 190 13.98 14.60 -5.57
C LEU A 190 13.93 13.30 -6.37
N THR A 191 15.04 12.56 -6.44
CA THR A 191 15.13 11.29 -7.19
C THR A 191 14.24 10.20 -6.61
N TYR A 192 14.19 10.04 -5.28
CA TYR A 192 13.49 8.92 -4.65
C TYR A 192 12.07 9.23 -4.17
N SER A 193 11.76 10.49 -3.85
CA SER A 193 10.41 10.88 -3.38
C SER A 193 9.61 11.58 -4.48
N ILE A 194 10.11 12.70 -4.99
CA ILE A 194 9.29 13.66 -5.75
C ILE A 194 9.13 13.27 -7.23
N GLN A 195 10.22 12.90 -7.90
CA GLN A 195 10.20 12.50 -9.31
C GLN A 195 9.30 11.28 -9.59
N PRO A 196 9.33 10.19 -8.79
CA PRO A 196 8.47 9.04 -9.03
C PRO A 196 7.02 9.24 -8.56
N LEU A 197 6.73 10.30 -7.81
CA LEU A 197 5.41 10.52 -7.19
C LEU A 197 4.26 10.57 -8.21
N PRO A 198 4.36 11.27 -9.36
CA PRO A 198 3.29 11.30 -10.36
C PRO A 198 3.00 9.90 -10.93
N GLY A 199 4.04 9.13 -11.24
CA GLY A 199 3.91 7.76 -11.73
C GLY A 199 3.29 6.84 -10.68
N GLN A 200 3.70 6.96 -9.41
CA GLN A 200 3.14 6.17 -8.30
C GLN A 200 1.67 6.51 -8.04
N LEU A 201 1.26 7.78 -8.19
CA LEU A 201 -0.16 8.17 -8.11
C LEU A 201 -0.97 7.56 -9.25
N ALA A 202 -0.44 7.53 -10.48
CA ALA A 202 -1.10 6.87 -11.60
C ALA A 202 -1.27 5.35 -11.35
N VAL A 203 -0.23 4.69 -10.85
CA VAL A 203 -0.30 3.27 -10.44
C VAL A 203 -1.30 3.07 -9.29
N LEU A 204 -1.34 3.97 -8.31
CA LEU A 204 -2.30 3.95 -7.21
C LEU A 204 -3.74 4.03 -7.70
N CYS A 205 -4.03 4.87 -8.70
CA CYS A 205 -5.35 4.94 -9.33
C CYS A 205 -5.73 3.59 -9.96
N ALA A 206 -4.82 2.98 -10.73
CA ALA A 206 -5.05 1.67 -11.32
C ALA A 206 -5.30 0.59 -10.25
N VAL A 207 -4.48 0.56 -9.19
CA VAL A 207 -4.63 -0.35 -8.05
C VAL A 207 -5.98 -0.16 -7.35
N THR A 208 -6.44 1.08 -7.18
CA THR A 208 -7.73 1.37 -6.54
C THR A 208 -8.89 0.76 -7.34
N VAL A 209 -8.87 0.95 -8.66
CA VAL A 209 -9.90 0.38 -9.56
C VAL A 209 -9.84 -1.15 -9.55
N ILE A 210 -8.65 -1.72 -9.69
CA ILE A 210 -8.46 -3.18 -9.67
C ILE A 210 -8.92 -3.76 -8.33
N ALA A 211 -8.53 -3.15 -7.21
CA ALA A 211 -8.92 -3.59 -5.88
C ALA A 211 -10.44 -3.50 -5.66
N PHE A 212 -11.08 -2.46 -6.18
CA PHE A 212 -12.53 -2.30 -6.11
C PHE A 212 -13.26 -3.42 -6.85
N VAL A 213 -12.84 -3.70 -8.10
CA VAL A 213 -13.41 -4.78 -8.93
C VAL A 213 -13.20 -6.13 -8.27
N LEU A 214 -11.97 -6.44 -7.84
CA LEU A 214 -11.65 -7.72 -7.22
C LEU A 214 -12.40 -7.92 -5.89
N ARG A 215 -12.55 -6.87 -5.07
CA ARG A 215 -13.35 -6.97 -3.85
C ARG A 215 -14.82 -7.24 -4.13
N HIS A 216 -15.38 -6.66 -5.19
CA HIS A 216 -16.75 -6.98 -5.60
C HIS A 216 -16.86 -8.43 -6.08
N LEU A 217 -15.91 -8.93 -6.86
CA LEU A 217 -15.93 -10.32 -7.36
C LEU A 217 -15.71 -11.38 -6.26
N MET A 218 -14.98 -11.04 -5.20
CA MET A 218 -14.60 -12.00 -4.16
C MET A 218 -15.58 -12.03 -2.98
N PHE A 219 -16.27 -10.92 -2.72
CA PHE A 219 -17.12 -10.76 -1.54
C PHE A 219 -18.62 -10.59 -1.86
N TYR A 220 -18.99 -10.63 -3.14
CA TYR A 220 -20.37 -10.74 -3.64
C TYR A 220 -20.48 -11.87 -4.64
#